data_AF-A0ABD2X8M9-F1
#
_entry.id   AF-A0ABD2X8M9-F1
#
_cell.length_a   1.000
_cell.length_b   1.000
_cell.length_c   1.000
_cell.angle_alpha   90.00
_cell.angle_beta   90.00
_cell.angle_gamma   90.00
#
_symmetry.space_group_name_H-M   'P 1'
#
loop_
_entity.id
_entity.type
_entity.pdbx_description
1 polymer ?
#
loop_
_entity_poly.entity_id
_entity_poly.type
_entity_poly.pdbx_seq_one_letter_code
_entity_poly.pdbx_strand_id
1 'polypeptide(L)'
;MGDVKFEFQLEDDWELFEEKLECFMLTKNITDEKMKVATLVTKLSKDAHALLKQLVAPAKITEKKFADLTDLMVKQLKPSPSEAMERCSFHMAKQNASEKIADYVARLKKLALHCNFEKLDDALRD
;
A
#
# COMPACT_ATOMS: atom_id res chain seq x y z
N MET A 1 -14.23 -22.38 20.96
CA MET A 1 -14.43 -21.72 19.65
C MET A 1 -13.28 -20.74 19.53
N GLY A 2 -12.20 -21.15 18.87
CA GLY A 2 -10.97 -20.36 18.86
C GLY A 2 -11.21 -19.05 18.14
N ASP A 3 -10.96 -17.93 18.81
CA ASP A 3 -11.02 -16.61 18.21
C ASP A 3 -10.19 -16.61 16.93
N VAL A 4 -10.85 -16.41 15.79
CA VAL A 4 -10.17 -16.08 14.55
C VAL A 4 -9.34 -14.85 14.87
N LYS A 5 -8.00 -14.98 14.76
CA LYS A 5 -7.07 -13.87 14.94
C LYS A 5 -7.40 -12.80 13.91
N PHE A 6 -8.21 -11.83 14.31
CA PHE A 6 -8.35 -10.57 13.62
C PHE A 6 -7.06 -9.79 13.90
N GLU A 7 -6.08 -9.95 13.02
CA GLU A 7 -4.72 -9.38 13.05
C GLU A 7 -4.29 -9.11 11.60
N PHE A 8 -3.68 -7.96 11.33
CA PHE A 8 -3.20 -7.53 10.01
C PHE A 8 -1.74 -7.92 9.78
N GLN A 9 -1.48 -8.54 8.64
CA GLN A 9 -0.16 -8.87 8.12
C GLN A 9 0.18 -8.01 6.90
N LEU A 10 1.46 -7.75 6.64
CA LEU A 10 1.88 -6.88 5.51
C LEU A 10 1.51 -7.42 4.11
N GLU A 11 1.18 -8.70 4.01
CA GLU A 11 0.72 -9.36 2.79
C GLU A 11 -0.81 -9.28 2.60
N ASP A 12 -1.53 -8.80 3.61
CA ASP A 12 -2.99 -8.68 3.57
C ASP A 12 -3.44 -7.45 2.77
N ASP A 13 -4.69 -7.51 2.30
CA ASP A 13 -5.36 -6.35 1.73
C ASP A 13 -5.73 -5.34 2.83
N TRP A 14 -5.07 -4.18 2.80
CA TRP A 14 -5.28 -3.11 3.77
C TRP A 14 -6.71 -2.56 3.76
N GLU A 15 -7.34 -2.38 2.60
CA GLU A 15 -8.68 -1.80 2.49
C GLU A 15 -9.71 -2.75 3.13
N LEU A 16 -9.57 -4.05 2.85
CA LEU A 16 -10.42 -5.07 3.48
C LEU A 16 -10.21 -5.14 5.00
N PHE A 17 -8.97 -4.98 5.47
CA PHE A 17 -8.67 -4.96 6.90
C PHE A 17 -9.25 -3.70 7.58
N GLU A 18 -9.08 -2.53 6.98
CA GLU A 18 -9.58 -1.25 7.47
C GLU A 18 -11.10 -1.27 7.60
N GLU A 19 -11.82 -1.75 6.58
CA GLU A 19 -13.28 -1.89 6.62
C GLU A 19 -13.74 -2.82 7.76
N LYS A 20 -13.08 -3.97 7.93
CA LYS A 20 -13.35 -4.89 9.04
C LYS A 20 -13.05 -4.28 10.41
N LEU A 21 -11.99 -3.48 10.50
CA LEU A 21 -11.59 -2.80 11.73
C LEU A 21 -12.61 -1.73 12.13
N GLU A 22 -13.10 -0.95 11.18
CA GLU A 22 -14.17 0.02 11.40
C GLU A 22 -15.46 -0.66 11.86
N CYS A 23 -15.86 -1.75 11.20
CA CYS A 23 -17.00 -2.57 11.63
C CYS A 23 -16.81 -3.09 13.05
N PHE A 24 -15.62 -3.59 13.38
CA PHE A 24 -15.29 -4.03 14.73
C PHE A 24 -15.44 -2.89 15.75
N MET A 25 -14.90 -1.71 15.48
CA MET A 25 -15.03 -0.54 16.36
C MET A 25 -16.49 -0.14 16.56
N LEU A 26 -17.31 -0.16 15.51
CA LEU A 26 -18.74 0.12 15.59
C LEU A 26 -19.47 -0.89 16.49
N THR A 27 -19.23 -2.20 16.30
CA THR A 27 -19.85 -3.25 17.14
C THR A 27 -19.47 -3.15 18.62
N LYS A 28 -18.30 -2.59 18.91
CA LYS A 28 -17.79 -2.38 20.27
C LYS A 28 -18.11 -0.99 20.82
N ASN A 29 -18.82 -0.14 20.07
CA ASN A 29 -19.11 1.26 20.42
C ASN A 29 -17.85 2.08 20.75
N ILE A 30 -16.74 1.79 20.05
CA ILE A 30 -15.48 2.51 20.22
C ILE A 30 -15.57 3.83 19.45
N THR A 31 -15.80 4.91 20.19
CA THR A 31 -15.95 6.27 19.64
C THR A 31 -14.77 7.17 19.99
N ASP A 32 -14.11 6.93 21.13
CA ASP A 32 -12.94 7.68 21.58
C ASP A 32 -11.72 7.48 20.67
N GLU A 33 -11.05 8.57 20.34
CA GLU A 33 -9.93 8.59 19.41
C GLU A 33 -8.74 7.76 19.90
N LYS A 34 -8.41 7.83 21.20
CA LYS A 34 -7.30 7.06 21.77
C LYS A 34 -7.63 5.57 21.77
N MET A 35 -8.89 5.21 22.00
CA MET A 35 -9.36 3.83 21.92
C MET A 35 -9.30 3.30 20.48
N LYS A 36 -9.63 4.11 19.47
CA LYS A 36 -9.46 3.74 18.06
C LYS A 36 -8.00 3.48 17.71
N VAL A 37 -7.09 4.38 18.07
CA VAL A 37 -5.64 4.23 17.86
C VAL A 37 -5.11 2.97 18.57
N ALA A 38 -5.49 2.75 19.83
CA ALA A 38 -5.10 1.55 20.56
C ALA A 38 -5.64 0.28 19.89
N THR A 39 -6.89 0.30 19.44
CA THR A 39 -7.51 -0.83 18.74
C THR A 39 -6.78 -1.14 17.44
N LEU A 40 -6.44 -0.13 16.63
CA LEU A 40 -5.61 -0.32 15.43
C LEU A 40 -4.30 -1.01 15.79
N VAL A 41 -3.54 -0.44 16.72
CA VAL A 41 -2.20 -0.95 17.10
C VAL A 41 -2.25 -2.39 17.62
N THR A 42 -3.25 -2.76 18.41
CA THR A 42 -3.40 -4.14 18.91
C THR A 42 -3.81 -5.15 17.85
N LYS A 43 -4.26 -4.67 16.69
CA LYS A 43 -4.66 -5.48 15.54
C LYS A 43 -3.60 -5.54 14.45
N LEU A 44 -2.45 -4.88 14.63
CA LEU A 44 -1.31 -5.02 13.74
C LEU A 44 -0.41 -6.17 14.21
N SER A 45 0.08 -6.96 13.26
CA SER A 45 1.22 -7.85 13.50
C SER A 45 2.46 -7.05 13.92
N LYS A 46 3.45 -7.75 14.47
CA LYS A 46 4.72 -7.15 14.91
C LYS A 46 5.39 -6.30 13.82
N ASP A 47 5.41 -6.78 12.58
CA ASP A 47 6.08 -6.12 11.47
C ASP A 47 5.30 -4.90 10.98
N ALA A 48 3.97 -5.01 10.88
CA ALA A 48 3.11 -3.87 10.54
C ALA A 48 3.16 -2.77 11.61
N HIS A 49 3.20 -3.15 12.89
CA HIS A 49 3.38 -2.19 13.98
C HIS A 49 4.75 -1.50 13.93
N ALA A 50 5.82 -2.25 13.63
CA ALA A 50 7.16 -1.69 13.47
C ALA A 50 7.23 -0.69 12.31
N LEU A 51 6.59 -1.01 11.17
CA LEU A 51 6.45 -0.09 10.04
C LEU A 51 5.73 1.19 10.47
N LEU A 52 4.54 1.09 11.07
CA LEU A 52 3.78 2.25 11.52
C LEU A 52 4.59 3.13 12.49
N LYS A 53 5.35 2.50 13.41
CA LYS A 53 6.24 3.21 14.33
C LYS A 53 7.34 3.99 13.61
N GLN A 54 7.92 3.43 12.55
CA GLN A 54 8.92 4.13 11.73
C GLN A 54 8.31 5.33 11.00
N LEU A 55 7.08 5.21 10.50
CA LEU A 55 6.39 6.28 9.78
C LEU A 55 5.98 7.47 10.66
N VAL A 56 5.73 7.23 11.95
CA VAL A 56 5.30 8.26 12.89
C VAL A 56 6.47 8.95 13.60
N ALA A 57 7.66 8.36 13.58
CA ALA A 57 8.84 8.92 14.23
C ALA A 57 9.17 10.34 13.73
N PRO A 58 9.56 11.28 14.61
CA PRO A 58 9.89 11.12 16.04
C PRO A 58 8.69 11.20 17.01
N ALA A 59 7.46 11.40 16.52
CA ALA A 59 6.28 11.49 17.36
C ALA A 59 5.83 10.10 17.87
N LYS A 60 4.94 10.05 18.86
CA LYS A 60 4.34 8.79 19.32
C LYS A 60 3.09 8.45 18.51
N ILE A 61 2.88 7.17 18.24
CA ILE A 61 1.65 6.67 17.57
C ILE A 61 0.39 7.11 18.33
N THR A 62 0.44 7.10 19.67
CA THR A 62 -0.68 7.51 20.53
C THR A 62 -1.00 9.01 20.50
N GLU A 63 -0.15 9.83 19.88
CA GLU A 63 -0.35 11.28 19.72
C GLU A 63 -0.97 11.64 18.37
N LYS A 64 -1.11 10.66 17.46
CA LYS A 64 -1.73 10.82 16.14
C LYS A 64 -3.21 10.43 16.18
N LYS A 65 -3.96 10.91 15.20
CA LYS A 65 -5.36 10.48 14.98
C LYS A 65 -5.39 9.17 14.23
N PHE A 66 -6.46 8.40 14.42
CA PHE A 66 -6.71 7.14 13.73
C PHE A 66 -6.63 7.33 12.21
N ALA A 67 -7.31 8.34 11.67
CA ALA A 67 -7.30 8.64 10.23
C ALA A 67 -5.89 8.98 9.70
N ASP A 68 -5.09 9.72 10.46
CA ASP A 68 -3.71 10.03 10.04
C ASP A 68 -2.85 8.76 9.96
N LEU A 69 -3.08 7.80 10.86
CA LEU A 69 -2.36 6.53 10.88
C LEU A 69 -2.78 5.61 9.74
N THR A 70 -4.07 5.54 9.42
CA THR A 70 -4.55 4.73 8.30
C THR A 70 -4.07 5.30 6.97
N ASP A 71 -4.11 6.61 6.79
CA ASP A 71 -3.54 7.29 5.60
C ASP A 71 -2.04 7.00 5.42
N LEU A 72 -1.27 6.99 6.50
CA LEU A 72 0.16 6.63 6.45
C LEU A 72 0.37 5.18 6.01
N MET A 73 -0.47 4.26 6.49
CA MET A 73 -0.40 2.85 6.10
C MET A 73 -0.80 2.66 4.64
N VAL A 74 -1.89 3.29 4.18
CA VAL A 74 -2.30 3.28 2.76
C VAL A 74 -1.16 3.73 1.86
N LYS A 75 -0.51 4.87 2.19
CA LYS A 75 0.60 5.42 1.39
C LYS A 75 1.81 4.50 1.29
N GLN A 76 2.03 3.64 2.29
CA GLN A 76 3.20 2.76 2.33
C GLN A 76 2.94 1.36 1.82
N LEU A 77 1.74 0.82 2.04
CA LEU A 77 1.32 -0.48 1.54
C LEU A 77 0.90 -0.41 0.07
N LYS A 78 0.38 0.73 -0.34
CA LYS A 78 0.17 1.11 -1.74
C LYS A 78 1.12 2.28 -2.04
N PRO A 79 2.45 2.05 -2.08
CA PRO A 79 3.33 3.11 -2.56
C PRO A 79 2.81 3.44 -3.95
N SER A 80 2.37 4.68 -4.13
CA SER A 80 2.04 5.17 -5.47
C SER A 80 3.22 4.78 -6.34
N PRO A 81 3.01 4.00 -7.42
CA PRO A 81 4.10 3.49 -8.21
C PRO A 81 5.01 4.66 -8.53
N SER A 82 6.21 4.64 -7.93
CA SER A 82 7.11 5.78 -8.03
C SER A 82 7.39 5.96 -9.50
N GLU A 83 7.23 7.17 -10.04
CA GLU A 83 7.54 7.42 -11.45
C GLU A 83 8.94 6.87 -11.78
N ALA A 84 9.89 6.97 -10.85
CA ALA A 84 11.23 6.41 -10.99
C ALA A 84 11.24 4.87 -11.04
N MET A 85 10.41 4.17 -10.27
CA MET A 85 10.30 2.71 -10.29
C MET A 85 9.55 2.20 -11.52
N GLU A 86 8.49 2.88 -11.95
CA GLU A 86 7.77 2.56 -13.19
C GLU A 86 8.68 2.77 -14.40
N ARG A 87 9.44 3.88 -14.43
CA ARG A 87 10.44 4.14 -15.47
C ARG A 87 11.55 3.09 -15.45
N CYS A 88 12.02 2.69 -14.26
CA CYS A 88 12.99 1.60 -14.15
C CYS A 88 12.43 0.29 -14.71
N SER A 89 11.20 -0.07 -14.34
CA SER A 89 10.52 -1.28 -14.82
C SER A 89 10.29 -1.25 -16.34
N PHE A 90 9.96 -0.07 -16.88
CA PHE A 90 9.84 0.19 -18.31
C PHE A 90 11.18 -0.03 -19.02
N HIS A 91 12.27 0.61 -18.56
CA HIS A 91 13.59 0.47 -19.17
C HIS A 91 14.22 -0.92 -19.00
N MET A 92 13.84 -1.66 -17.96
CA MET A 92 14.29 -3.04 -17.74
C MET A 92 13.47 -4.07 -18.52
N ALA A 93 12.31 -3.69 -19.07
CA ALA A 93 11.45 -4.60 -19.81
C ALA A 93 12.10 -5.00 -21.14
N LYS A 94 12.52 -6.25 -21.25
CA LYS A 94 13.02 -6.84 -22.50
C LYS A 94 11.96 -7.73 -23.14
N GLN A 95 11.98 -7.82 -24.47
CA GLN A 95 11.15 -8.77 -25.21
C GLN A 95 11.61 -10.19 -24.86
N ASN A 96 10.67 -11.06 -24.52
CA ASN A 96 10.99 -12.48 -24.32
C ASN A 96 11.21 -13.18 -25.65
N ALA A 97 12.04 -14.23 -25.68
CA ALA A 97 12.39 -14.95 -26.92
C ALA A 97 11.19 -15.49 -27.71
N SER A 98 10.07 -15.78 -27.02
CA SER A 98 8.84 -16.30 -27.61
C SER A 98 7.71 -15.26 -27.71
N GLU A 99 7.93 -14.03 -27.26
CA GLU A 99 6.91 -12.97 -27.23
C GLU A 99 6.84 -12.29 -28.60
N LYS A 100 5.63 -12.09 -29.14
CA LYS A 100 5.46 -11.34 -30.38
C LYS A 100 5.74 -9.87 -30.11
N ILE A 101 6.26 -9.18 -31.13
CA ILE A 101 6.57 -7.75 -31.05
C ILE A 101 5.34 -6.93 -30.65
N ALA A 102 4.16 -7.25 -31.19
CA ALA A 102 2.92 -6.57 -30.84
C ALA A 102 2.56 -6.71 -29.34
N ASP A 103 2.79 -7.90 -28.77
CA ASP A 103 2.51 -8.19 -27.36
C ASP A 103 3.51 -7.46 -26.46
N TYR A 104 4.78 -7.41 -26.87
CA TYR A 104 5.82 -6.65 -26.17
C TYR A 104 5.51 -5.14 -26.15
N VAL A 105 5.11 -4.56 -27.28
CA VAL A 105 4.73 -3.14 -27.36
C VAL A 105 3.49 -2.84 -26.51
N ALA A 106 2.50 -3.74 -26.50
CA ALA A 106 1.32 -3.59 -25.64
C ALA A 106 1.70 -3.61 -24.15
N ARG A 107 2.64 -4.49 -23.76
CA ARG A 107 3.17 -4.56 -22.39
C ARG A 107 3.98 -3.33 -22.01
N LEU A 108 4.84 -2.82 -22.89
CA LEU A 108 5.57 -1.56 -22.68
C LEU A 108 4.61 -0.38 -22.47
N LYS A 109 3.56 -0.27 -23.28
CA LYS A 109 2.53 0.76 -23.12
C LYS A 109 1.82 0.66 -21.77
N LYS A 110 1.55 -0.55 -21.28
CA LYS A 110 0.96 -0.77 -19.96
C LYS A 110 1.89 -0.32 -18.83
N LEU A 111 3.18 -0.62 -18.92
CA LEU A 111 4.19 -0.19 -17.94
C LEU A 111 4.37 1.34 -17.95
N ALA A 112 4.20 1.97 -19.11
CA ALA A 112 4.37 3.41 -19.24
C ALA A 112 3.20 4.26 -18.69
N LEU A 113 2.05 3.65 -18.36
CA LEU A 113 0.84 4.35 -17.88
C LEU A 113 1.09 5.20 -16.63
N HIS A 114 1.98 4.75 -15.75
CA HIS A 114 2.30 5.41 -14.48
C HIS A 114 3.72 6.03 -14.47
N CYS A 115 4.42 6.02 -15.61
CA CYS A 115 5.74 6.63 -15.76
C CYS A 115 5.74 8.15 -15.93
N ASN A 116 4.56 8.74 -16.22
CA ASN A 116 4.38 10.18 -16.49
C ASN A 116 5.40 10.72 -17.52
N PHE A 117 5.54 10.04 -18.67
CA PHE A 117 6.42 10.50 -19.75
C PHE A 117 5.79 11.68 -20.50
N GLU A 118 6.54 12.78 -20.68
CA GLU A 118 6.08 13.91 -21.51
C GLU A 118 5.90 13.51 -22.99
N LYS A 119 6.71 12.55 -23.46
CA LYS A 119 6.66 11.99 -24.83
C LYS A 119 6.76 10.47 -24.79
N LEU A 120 5.61 9.82 -24.68
CA LEU A 120 5.51 8.36 -24.63
C LEU A 120 6.06 7.68 -25.89
N ASP A 121 5.83 8.25 -27.07
CA ASP A 121 6.29 7.65 -28.34
C ASP A 121 7.81 7.65 -28.49
N ASP A 122 8.51 8.61 -27.88
CA ASP A 122 9.97 8.64 -27.84
C ASP A 122 10.48 7.59 -26.86
N ALA A 123 9.88 7.51 -25.67
CA ALA A 123 10.24 6.51 -24.66
C ALA A 123 10.03 5.06 -25.14
N LEU A 124 9.00 4.77 -25.95
CA LEU A 124 8.73 3.44 -26.51
C LEU A 124 9.75 2.96 -27.56
N ARG A 125 10.63 3.85 -28.03
CA ARG A 125 11.65 3.55 -29.05
C ARG A 125 13.05 3.37 -28.47
N ASP A 126 13.28 3.87 -27.27
CA ASP A 126 14.52 3.75 -26.50
C ASP A 126 14.60 2.40 -25.75
#